data_AF-A0A5B0E6R1-F1
#
_entry.id   AF-A0A5B0E6R1-F1
#
_cell.length_a   1.000
_cell.length_b   1.000
_cell.length_c   1.000
_cell.angle_alpha   90.00
_cell.angle_beta   90.00
_cell.angle_gamma   90.00
#
_symmetry.space_group_name_H-M   'P 1'
#
loop_
_entity.id
_entity.type
_entity.pdbx_description
1 polymer ?
#
loop_
_entity_poly.entity_id
_entity_poly.type
_entity_poly.pdbx_seq_one_letter_code
_entity_poly.pdbx_strand_id
1 'polypeptide(L)'
;MTHCLEAGGKHLEAEHFRLMINCAEICQTSANFLLSGSTFHHHVCGVCAEICDACVKSCEQVGGMEDCVRACRECAEICRKMAGEQS
;
A
#
# COMPACT_ATOMS: atom_id res chain seq x y z
N MET A 1 7.16 -7.10 6.20
CA MET A 1 8.06 -6.45 7.17
C MET A 1 9.17 -7.37 7.67
N THR A 2 8.86 -8.54 8.25
CA THR A 2 9.87 -9.48 8.79
C THR A 2 10.93 -9.86 7.75
N HIS A 3 10.52 -10.21 6.53
CA HIS A 3 11.44 -10.54 5.44
C HIS A 3 12.50 -9.45 5.20
N CYS A 4 12.12 -8.17 5.19
CA CYS A 4 13.06 -7.08 4.92
C CYS A 4 14.04 -6.83 6.07
N LEU A 5 13.61 -7.04 7.31
CA LEU A 5 14.47 -6.99 8.48
C LEU A 5 15.52 -8.10 8.47
N GLU A 6 15.12 -9.31 8.05
CA GLU A 6 16.02 -10.47 7.96
C GLU A 6 16.96 -10.39 6.75
N ALA A 7 16.45 -9.94 5.59
CA ALA A 7 17.24 -9.82 4.36
C ALA A 7 18.29 -8.71 4.44
N GLY A 8 17.99 -7.60 5.14
CA GLY A 8 18.90 -6.48 5.29
C GLY A 8 19.26 -5.79 3.96
N GLY A 9 20.36 -5.02 3.97
CA GLY A 9 20.86 -4.34 2.77
C GLY A 9 19.81 -3.43 2.12
N LYS A 10 19.56 -3.63 0.82
CA LYS A 10 18.58 -2.84 0.03
C LYS A 10 17.17 -2.85 0.62
N HIS A 11 16.80 -3.91 1.34
CA HIS A 11 15.50 -4.03 2.00
C HIS A 11 15.34 -3.13 3.23
N LEU A 12 16.44 -2.58 3.77
CA LEU A 12 16.43 -1.63 4.89
C LEU A 12 16.87 -0.22 4.50
N GLU A 13 17.01 0.04 3.21
CA GLU A 13 17.20 1.40 2.73
C GLU A 13 16.02 2.27 3.18
N ALA A 14 16.37 3.44 3.69
CA ALA A 14 15.45 4.22 4.53
C ALA A 14 14.21 4.69 3.75
N GLU A 15 14.32 4.88 2.44
CA GLU A 15 13.19 5.22 1.57
C GLU A 15 12.23 4.03 1.39
N HIS A 16 12.76 2.87 0.99
CA HIS A 16 11.98 1.64 0.81
C HIS A 16 11.25 1.23 2.09
N PHE A 17 11.98 1.20 3.21
CA PHE A 17 11.42 0.72 4.46
C PHE A 17 10.33 1.65 5.02
N ARG A 18 10.51 2.97 4.91
CA ARG A 18 9.47 3.94 5.28
C ARG A 18 8.23 3.80 4.40
N LEU A 19 8.42 3.66 3.09
CA LEU A 19 7.32 3.50 2.16
C LEU A 19 6.51 2.23 2.45
N MET A 20 7.18 1.12 2.81
CA MET A 20 6.49 -0.11 3.22
C MET A 20 5.62 0.09 4.47
N ILE A 21 6.14 0.79 5.48
CA ILE A 21 5.38 1.09 6.70
C ILE A 21 4.19 2.00 6.37
N ASN A 22 4.40 3.04 5.54
CA ASN A 22 3.33 3.94 5.13
C ASN A 22 2.25 3.22 4.32
N CYS A 23 2.64 2.29 3.44
CA CYS A 23 1.72 1.45 2.69
C CYS A 23 0.86 0.58 3.62
N ALA A 24 1.46 -0.06 4.63
CA ALA A 24 0.70 -0.84 5.60
C ALA A 24 -0.31 0.03 6.38
N GLU A 25 0.12 1.19 6.85
CA GLU A 25 -0.71 2.10 7.65
C GLU A 25 -1.89 2.69 6.85
N ILE A 26 -1.65 3.13 5.61
CA ILE A 26 -2.72 3.70 4.78
C ILE A 26 -3.72 2.62 4.33
N CYS A 27 -3.26 1.39 4.06
CA CYS A 27 -4.16 0.27 3.78
C CYS A 27 -5.08 0.00 4.96
N GLN A 28 -4.52 -0.05 6.19
CA GLN A 28 -5.31 -0.25 7.40
C GLN A 28 -6.30 0.91 7.62
N THR A 29 -5.86 2.15 7.42
CA THR A 29 -6.71 3.34 7.55
C THR A 29 -7.86 3.31 6.54
N SER A 30 -7.57 2.95 5.28
CA SER A 30 -8.59 2.83 4.22
C SER A 30 -9.63 1.77 4.56
N ALA A 31 -9.18 0.60 5.04
CA ALA A 31 -10.07 -0.45 5.49
C ALA A 31 -10.99 0.02 6.63
N ASN A 32 -10.44 0.75 7.61
CA ASN A 32 -11.22 1.29 8.72
C ASN A 32 -12.28 2.32 8.26
N PHE A 33 -11.96 3.15 7.26
CA PHE A 33 -12.91 4.12 6.70
C PHE A 33 -14.03 3.45 5.91
N LEU A 34 -13.70 2.41 5.13
CA LEU A 34 -14.69 1.58 4.44
C LEU A 34 -15.60 0.86 5.44
N LEU A 35 -15.03 0.19 6.45
CA LEU A 35 -15.78 -0.58 7.46
C LEU A 35 -16.69 0.28 8.35
N SER A 36 -16.29 1.52 8.63
CA SER A 36 -17.10 2.47 9.39
C SER A 36 -18.21 3.14 8.56
N GLY A 37 -18.24 2.91 7.23
CA GLY A 37 -19.16 3.60 6.33
C GLY A 37 -18.90 5.10 6.22
N SER A 38 -17.65 5.53 6.45
CA SER A 38 -17.28 6.95 6.41
C SER A 38 -17.46 7.52 5.00
N THR A 39 -18.18 8.63 4.87
CA THR A 39 -18.36 9.32 3.57
C THR A 39 -17.04 9.82 2.97
N PHE A 40 -15.97 9.90 3.76
CA PHE A 40 -14.63 10.27 3.32
C PHE A 40 -13.81 9.09 2.77
N HIS A 41 -14.37 7.87 2.71
CA HIS A 41 -13.64 6.68 2.26
C HIS A 41 -13.00 6.88 0.87
N HIS A 42 -13.68 7.57 -0.04
CA HIS A 42 -13.21 7.76 -1.41
C HIS A 42 -11.90 8.56 -1.50
N HIS A 43 -11.72 9.60 -0.66
CA HIS A 43 -10.48 10.35 -0.59
C HIS A 43 -9.34 9.50 -0.02
N VAL A 44 -9.61 8.76 1.04
CA VAL A 44 -8.61 7.92 1.70
C VAL A 44 -8.17 6.78 0.78
N CYS A 45 -9.11 6.13 0.10
CA CYS A 45 -8.81 5.12 -0.91
C CYS A 45 -8.00 5.69 -2.09
N GLY A 46 -8.25 6.94 -2.50
CA GLY A 46 -7.44 7.61 -3.51
C GLY A 46 -5.95 7.68 -3.12
N VAL A 47 -5.67 8.15 -1.90
CA VAL A 47 -4.29 8.21 -1.35
C VAL A 47 -3.69 6.81 -1.19
N CYS A 48 -4.50 5.84 -0.73
CA CYS A 48 -4.05 4.46 -0.60
C CYS A 48 -3.59 3.86 -1.93
N ALA A 49 -4.33 4.11 -3.01
CA ALA A 49 -3.96 3.61 -4.33
C ALA A 49 -2.61 4.17 -4.81
N GLU A 50 -2.37 5.47 -4.59
CA GLU A 50 -1.11 6.13 -4.94
C GLU A 50 0.08 5.53 -4.17
N ILE A 51 -0.07 5.35 -2.85
CA ILE A 51 0.98 4.78 -2.01
C ILE A 51 1.23 3.30 -2.35
N CYS A 52 0.18 2.52 -2.64
CA CYS A 52 0.32 1.14 -3.08
C CYS A 52 1.10 1.03 -4.39
N ASP A 53 0.82 1.89 -5.39
CA ASP A 53 1.57 1.91 -6.65
C ASP A 53 3.04 2.29 -6.45
N ALA A 54 3.33 3.23 -5.54
CA ALA A 54 4.70 3.57 -5.17
C ALA A 54 5.40 2.39 -4.49
N CYS A 55 4.72 1.71 -3.56
CA CYS A 55 5.22 0.53 -2.85
C CYS A 55 5.54 -0.61 -3.82
N VAL A 56 4.68 -0.88 -4.81
CA VAL A 56 4.92 -1.86 -5.88
C VAL A 56 6.25 -1.58 -6.58
N LYS A 57 6.46 -0.36 -7.06
CA LYS A 57 7.69 0.02 -7.78
C LYS A 57 8.92 -0.17 -6.90
N SER A 58 8.84 0.19 -5.62
CA SER A 58 9.95 0.02 -4.68
C SER A 58 10.25 -1.45 -4.39
N CYS A 59 9.22 -2.28 -4.18
CA CYS A 59 9.34 -3.72 -3.96
C CYS A 59 9.94 -4.45 -5.17
N GLU A 60 9.59 -4.05 -6.40
CA GLU A 60 10.17 -4.60 -7.63
C GLU A 60 11.66 -4.27 -7.76
N GLN A 61 12.09 -3.09 -7.31
CA GLN A 61 13.50 -2.67 -7.36
C GLN A 61 14.39 -3.42 -6.35
N VAL A 62 13.87 -3.73 -5.16
CA VAL A 62 14.62 -4.50 -4.15
C VAL A 62 14.64 -6.01 -4.46
N GLY A 63 13.59 -6.54 -5.09
CA GLY A 63 13.45 -7.96 -5.44
C GLY A 63 13.03 -8.84 -4.25
N GLY A 64 12.62 -10.09 -4.49
CA GLY A 64 12.23 -11.04 -3.42
C GLY A 64 10.95 -10.64 -2.66
N MET A 65 10.12 -9.81 -3.28
CA MET A 65 8.94 -9.17 -2.67
C MET A 65 7.66 -9.47 -3.46
N GLU A 66 7.60 -10.59 -4.16
CA GLU A 66 6.54 -10.94 -5.13
C GLU A 66 5.15 -10.92 -4.49
N ASP A 67 5.02 -11.43 -3.26
CA ASP A 67 3.76 -11.42 -2.52
C ASP A 67 3.30 -10.01 -2.15
N CYS A 68 4.24 -9.15 -1.74
CA CYS A 68 3.94 -7.76 -1.43
C CYS A 68 3.54 -6.97 -2.69
N VAL A 69 4.24 -7.20 -3.80
CA VAL A 69 3.91 -6.62 -5.11
C VAL A 69 2.49 -7.01 -5.53
N ARG A 70 2.15 -8.29 -5.46
CA ARG A 70 0.82 -8.79 -5.81
C ARG A 70 -0.27 -8.15 -4.95
N ALA A 71 -0.10 -8.16 -3.63
CA ALA A 71 -1.07 -7.59 -2.69
C ALA A 71 -1.27 -6.08 -2.91
N CYS A 72 -0.18 -5.32 -3.11
CA CYS A 72 -0.27 -3.89 -3.35
C CYS A 72 -0.94 -3.56 -4.68
N ARG A 73 -0.69 -4.34 -5.75
CA ARG A 73 -1.38 -4.17 -7.05
C ARG A 73 -2.89 -4.37 -6.92
N GLU A 74 -3.30 -5.44 -6.25
CA GLU A 74 -4.71 -5.73 -5.99
C GLU A 74 -5.37 -4.63 -5.13
N CYS A 75 -4.71 -4.23 -4.04
CA CYS A 75 -5.19 -3.16 -3.17
C CYS A 75 -5.34 -1.83 -3.91
N ALA A 76 -4.37 -1.46 -4.75
CA ALA A 76 -4.44 -0.23 -5.55
C ALA A 76 -5.61 -0.26 -6.54
N GLU A 77 -5.87 -1.40 -7.19
CA GLU A 77 -7.02 -1.54 -8.09
C GLU A 77 -8.35 -1.37 -7.36
N ILE A 78 -8.53 -2.05 -6.22
CA ILE A 78 -9.75 -1.95 -5.41
C ILE A 78 -9.92 -0.52 -4.91
N CYS A 79 -8.87 0.10 -4.37
CA CYS A 79 -8.93 1.46 -3.84
C CYS A 79 -9.26 2.50 -4.93
N ARG A 80 -8.80 2.31 -6.17
CA ARG A 80 -9.22 3.16 -7.30
C ARG A 80 -10.72 3.04 -7.59
N LYS A 81 -11.28 1.83 -7.51
CA LYS A 81 -12.74 1.64 -7.67
C LYS A 81 -13.50 2.34 -6.54
N MET A 82 -13.08 2.12 -5.29
CA MET A 82 -13.69 2.74 -4.10
C MET A 82 -13.54 4.26 -4.06
N ALA A 83 -12.50 4.81 -4.68
CA ALA A 83 -12.32 6.26 -4.85
C ALA A 83 -13.25 6.87 -5.91
N GLY A 84 -13.66 6.07 -6.90
CA GLY A 84 -14.56 6.46 -7.98
C GLY A 84 -16.05 6.16 -7.72
N GLU A 85 -16.39 5.36 -6.70
CA GLU A 85 -17.77 5.09 -6.29
C GLU A 85 -18.39 6.33 -5.61
N GLN A 86 -18.78 7.29 -6.44
CA GLN A 86 -19.72 8.37 -6.13
C GLN A 86 -20.66 8.50 -7.34
N SER A 87 -21.67 7.63 -7.41
CA SER A 87 -22.84 7.75 -8.30
C SER A 87 -24.08 7.36 -7.54
#